data_AF-A0A3G2T615-F1
#
_entry.id   AF-A0A3G2T615-F1
#
_cell.length_a   1.000
_cell.length_b   1.000
_cell.length_c   1.000
_cell.angle_alpha   90.00
_cell.angle_beta   90.00
_cell.angle_gamma   90.00
#
_symmetry.space_group_name_H-M   'P 1'
#
loop_
_entity.id
_entity.type
_entity.pdbx_description
1 polymer ?
#
loop_
_entity_poly.entity_id
_entity_poly.type
_entity_poly.pdbx_seq_one_letter_code
_entity_poly.pdbx_strand_id
1 'polypeptide(L)'
;MIGAVMIASMLSACSLGTDQKSLCDLKVLSLLIPKQTEQVMASGSIETIKALENSQTKLKDALAVIQKDYSNDKEANQILQDGQEISANIDILVKNGRQINQLYDLRIATMDVIPGIQAEYNLMVDQMARDNYPSTQVVIAKNQVFIAERILRSSVSMMKNDEFSRSSMEDFEADLETFNAYLKAQLEGNAELGVNKITAKELRDSLLSIQHDTEEILNASAVNLQKNRDSLMRVFLASQDNISKSEDLFIRINRLETNSH
;
A
#
# COMPACT_ATOMS: atom_id res chain seq x y z
N MET A 1 -3.80 -16.46 22.61
CA MET A 1 -4.84 -16.39 23.68
C MET A 1 -4.63 -15.28 24.70
N ILE A 2 -3.41 -14.74 24.88
CA ILE A 2 -3.14 -13.64 25.83
C ILE A 2 -3.78 -12.30 25.39
N GLY A 3 -3.86 -12.03 24.09
CA GLY A 3 -4.48 -10.79 23.56
C GLY A 3 -6.00 -10.70 23.67
N ALA A 4 -6.72 -11.82 23.72
CA ALA A 4 -8.19 -11.81 23.80
C ALA A 4 -8.71 -11.57 25.24
N VAL A 5 -7.93 -12.00 26.24
CA VAL A 5 -8.28 -11.83 27.66
C VAL A 5 -8.08 -10.37 28.11
N MET A 6 -7.05 -9.68 27.61
CA MET A 6 -6.81 -8.25 27.90
C MET A 6 -7.97 -7.34 27.42
N ILE A 7 -8.56 -7.64 26.27
CA ILE A 7 -9.69 -6.87 25.71
C ILE A 7 -10.97 -7.08 26.54
N ALA A 8 -11.21 -8.30 27.02
CA ALA A 8 -12.37 -8.63 27.85
C ALA A 8 -12.30 -8.02 29.27
N SER A 9 -11.10 -7.91 29.86
CA SER A 9 -10.92 -7.28 31.17
C SER A 9 -11.09 -5.75 31.15
N MET A 10 -10.81 -5.06 30.02
CA MET A 10 -11.03 -3.61 29.92
C MET A 10 -12.52 -3.24 29.82
N LEU A 11 -13.36 -4.11 29.25
CA LEU A 11 -14.80 -3.86 29.10
C LEU A 11 -15.58 -3.90 30.42
N SER A 12 -15.02 -4.51 31.48
CA SER A 12 -15.73 -4.76 32.74
C SER A 12 -15.70 -3.58 33.73
N ALA A 13 -14.91 -2.53 33.46
CA ALA A 13 -14.75 -1.38 34.36
C ALA A 13 -15.56 -0.14 33.95
N CYS A 14 -16.23 -0.16 32.79
CA CYS A 14 -16.90 1.02 32.22
C CYS A 14 -18.36 1.13 32.70
N SER A 15 -18.57 1.17 34.03
CA SER A 15 -19.88 1.44 34.63
C SER A 15 -19.79 2.55 35.68
N LEU A 16 -19.60 3.80 35.26
CA LEU A 16 -19.85 5.06 35.98
C LEU A 16 -19.59 6.22 34.98
N GLY A 17 -20.38 7.31 35.01
CA GLY A 17 -20.14 8.57 34.27
C GLY A 17 -20.19 8.56 32.72
N THR A 18 -20.64 9.66 32.09
CA THR A 18 -20.55 9.85 30.62
C THR A 18 -19.12 10.18 30.16
N ASP A 19 -18.36 10.81 31.04
CA ASP A 19 -16.94 11.13 30.93
C ASP A 19 -16.05 9.87 30.99
N GLN A 20 -16.27 9.02 31.99
CA GLN A 20 -15.53 7.75 32.16
C GLN A 20 -15.77 6.79 30.98
N LYS A 21 -17.00 6.78 30.43
CA LYS A 21 -17.30 6.06 29.19
C LYS A 21 -16.50 6.62 28.00
N SER A 22 -16.38 7.94 27.88
CA SER A 22 -15.65 8.57 26.75
C SER A 22 -14.15 8.33 26.83
N LEU A 23 -13.55 8.34 28.03
CA LEU A 23 -12.15 7.93 28.25
C LEU A 23 -11.93 6.45 27.88
N CYS A 24 -12.85 5.58 28.27
CA CYS A 24 -12.85 4.16 27.90
C CYS A 24 -12.92 3.98 26.37
N ASP A 25 -13.82 4.70 25.69
CA ASP A 25 -13.94 4.70 24.23
C ASP A 25 -12.65 5.18 23.56
N LEU A 26 -12.04 6.27 24.06
CA LEU A 26 -10.78 6.79 23.54
C LEU A 26 -9.62 5.79 23.70
N LYS A 27 -9.56 5.02 24.80
CA LYS A 27 -8.55 3.95 24.97
C LYS A 27 -8.72 2.83 23.96
N VAL A 28 -9.96 2.40 23.71
CA VAL A 28 -10.23 1.37 22.71
C VAL A 28 -9.84 1.88 21.32
N LEU A 29 -10.21 3.12 21.00
CA LEU A 29 -9.91 3.74 19.71
C LEU A 29 -8.42 3.95 19.50
N SER A 30 -7.66 4.34 20.52
CA SER A 30 -6.20 4.50 20.42
C SER A 30 -5.44 3.19 20.19
N LEU A 31 -6.05 2.04 20.54
CA LEU A 31 -5.52 0.73 20.17
C LEU A 31 -6.04 0.22 18.81
N LEU A 32 -7.24 0.65 18.41
CA LEU A 32 -7.89 0.18 17.18
C LEU A 32 -7.47 0.94 15.92
N ILE A 33 -7.31 2.26 16.01
CA ILE A 33 -6.97 3.14 14.88
C ILE A 33 -5.62 2.77 14.23
N PRO A 34 -4.54 2.46 14.98
CA PRO A 34 -3.28 1.98 14.38
C PRO A 34 -3.48 0.74 13.52
N LYS A 35 -4.21 -0.25 14.05
CA LYS A 35 -4.50 -1.49 13.32
C LYS A 35 -5.32 -1.25 12.06
N GLN A 36 -6.34 -0.38 12.13
CA GLN A 36 -7.15 -0.03 10.97
C GLN A 36 -6.36 0.78 9.94
N THR A 37 -5.46 1.65 10.40
CA THR A 37 -4.53 2.40 9.56
C THR A 37 -3.62 1.44 8.77
N GLU A 38 -3.03 0.44 9.42
CA GLU A 38 -2.26 -0.61 8.75
C GLU A 38 -3.11 -1.39 7.72
N GLN A 39 -4.36 -1.74 8.06
CA GLN A 39 -5.27 -2.43 7.14
C GLN A 39 -5.61 -1.61 5.88
N VAL A 40 -5.82 -0.30 6.05
CA VAL A 40 -6.00 0.63 4.93
C VAL A 40 -4.73 0.67 4.08
N MET A 41 -3.54 0.82 4.69
CA MET A 41 -2.28 0.83 3.94
C MET A 41 -2.00 -0.49 3.22
N ALA A 42 -2.48 -1.62 3.76
CA ALA A 42 -2.26 -2.93 3.17
C ALA A 42 -3.09 -3.19 1.90
N SER A 43 -4.26 -2.58 1.75
CA SER A 43 -5.24 -2.92 0.69
C SER A 43 -6.01 -1.75 0.08
N GLY A 44 -6.25 -0.67 0.84
CA GLY A 44 -7.12 0.44 0.46
C GLY A 44 -8.58 0.04 0.23
N SER A 45 -9.02 -1.15 0.68
CA SER A 45 -10.36 -1.65 0.38
C SER A 45 -11.44 -0.75 0.98
N ILE A 46 -12.61 -0.69 0.34
CA ILE A 46 -13.75 0.12 0.80
C ILE A 46 -14.14 -0.26 2.24
N GLU A 47 -14.08 -1.54 2.58
CA GLU A 47 -14.39 -2.05 3.91
C GLU A 47 -13.40 -1.53 4.97
N THR A 48 -12.10 -1.55 4.67
CA THR A 48 -11.07 -1.05 5.60
C THR A 48 -11.17 0.46 5.79
N ILE A 49 -11.41 1.21 4.72
CA ILE A 49 -11.63 2.67 4.76
C ILE A 49 -12.85 2.99 5.61
N LYS A 50 -13.98 2.33 5.35
CA LYS A 50 -15.22 2.55 6.11
C LYS A 50 -15.06 2.20 7.58
N ALA A 51 -14.31 1.16 7.90
CA ALA A 51 -14.01 0.81 9.29
C ALA A 51 -13.21 1.91 10.00
N LEU A 52 -12.25 2.53 9.31
CA LEU A 52 -11.46 3.65 9.83
C LEU A 52 -12.30 4.93 9.96
N GLU A 53 -13.16 5.26 8.99
CA GLU A 53 -14.10 6.40 9.06
C GLU A 53 -15.06 6.26 10.25
N ASN A 54 -15.56 5.05 10.52
CA ASN A 54 -16.42 4.80 11.67
C ASN A 54 -15.68 5.04 12.99
N SER A 55 -14.42 4.63 13.10
CA SER A 55 -13.59 4.90 14.27
C SER A 55 -13.29 6.40 14.42
N GLN A 56 -13.06 7.10 13.31
CA GLN A 56 -12.87 8.55 13.29
C GLN A 56 -14.12 9.29 13.83
N THR A 57 -15.31 8.84 13.46
CA THR A 57 -16.57 9.42 13.97
C THR A 57 -16.68 9.24 15.47
N LYS A 58 -16.45 8.02 15.98
CA LYS A 58 -16.45 7.73 17.41
C LYS A 58 -15.39 8.51 18.18
N LEU A 59 -14.22 8.71 17.57
CA LEU A 59 -13.15 9.53 18.12
C LEU A 59 -13.63 10.97 18.30
N LYS A 60 -14.19 11.59 17.25
CA LYS A 60 -14.73 12.95 17.29
C LYS A 60 -15.81 13.10 18.39
N ASP A 61 -16.71 12.13 18.49
CA ASP A 61 -17.78 12.13 19.49
C ASP A 61 -17.21 12.07 20.92
N ALA A 62 -16.26 11.18 21.18
CA ALA A 62 -15.64 11.05 22.50
C ALA A 62 -14.80 12.28 22.87
N LEU A 63 -14.06 12.86 21.92
CA LEU A 63 -13.29 14.09 22.14
C LEU A 63 -14.21 15.27 22.48
N ALA A 64 -15.40 15.38 21.87
CA ALA A 64 -16.35 16.42 22.20
C ALA A 64 -16.83 16.36 23.66
N VAL A 65 -16.95 15.15 24.22
CA VAL A 65 -17.27 14.97 25.65
C VAL A 65 -16.08 15.39 26.51
N ILE A 66 -14.86 14.98 26.18
CA ILE A 66 -13.65 15.40 26.92
C ILE A 66 -13.48 16.92 26.91
N GLN A 67 -13.69 17.57 25.77
CA GLN A 67 -13.62 19.03 25.63
C GLN A 67 -14.56 19.75 26.59
N LYS A 68 -15.77 19.20 26.78
CA LYS A 68 -16.78 19.77 27.65
C LYS A 68 -16.44 19.53 29.12
N ASP A 69 -16.15 18.29 29.49
CA ASP A 69 -16.07 17.86 30.88
C ASP A 69 -14.71 18.18 31.53
N TYR A 70 -13.65 18.40 30.73
CA TYR A 70 -12.27 18.68 31.18
C TYR A 70 -11.70 20.01 30.66
N SER A 71 -12.56 21.02 30.46
CA SER A 71 -12.27 22.29 29.74
C SER A 71 -11.01 23.09 30.17
N ASN A 72 -10.37 22.79 31.31
CA ASN A 72 -9.18 23.48 31.81
C ASN A 72 -8.04 22.54 32.23
N ASP A 73 -8.16 21.24 31.94
CA ASP A 73 -7.15 20.25 32.29
C ASP A 73 -6.03 20.20 31.23
N LYS A 74 -4.77 20.21 31.68
CA LYS A 74 -3.62 20.27 30.76
C LYS A 74 -3.48 18.98 29.96
N GLU A 75 -3.66 17.84 30.62
CA GLU A 75 -3.62 16.51 30.01
C GLU A 75 -4.78 16.33 29.03
N ALA A 76 -5.99 16.80 29.37
CA ALA A 76 -7.14 16.78 28.48
C ALA A 76 -6.92 17.63 27.21
N ASN A 77 -6.31 18.81 27.34
CA ASN A 77 -5.97 19.64 26.17
C ASN A 77 -5.01 18.92 25.20
N GLN A 78 -4.07 18.14 25.73
CA GLN A 78 -3.17 17.34 24.90
C GLN A 78 -3.89 16.15 24.25
N ILE A 79 -4.80 15.48 24.97
CA ILE A 79 -5.67 14.43 24.41
C ILE A 79 -6.51 14.97 23.25
N LEU A 80 -7.06 16.18 23.40
CA LEU A 80 -7.84 16.86 22.37
C LEU A 80 -7.00 17.16 21.13
N GLN A 81 -5.77 17.65 21.33
CA GLN A 81 -4.83 17.90 20.23
C GLN A 81 -4.47 16.61 19.49
N ASP A 82 -4.02 15.57 20.21
CA ASP A 82 -3.62 14.30 19.62
C ASP A 82 -4.80 13.67 18.84
N GLY A 83 -6.01 13.73 19.40
CA GLY A 83 -7.22 13.23 18.76
C GLY A 83 -7.64 14.01 17.50
N GLN A 84 -7.47 15.34 17.49
CA GLN A 84 -7.72 16.17 16.30
C GLN A 84 -6.71 15.88 15.19
N GLU A 85 -5.44 15.70 15.54
CA GLU A 85 -4.38 15.36 14.58
C GLU A 85 -4.58 13.96 14.00
N ILE A 86 -4.92 12.96 14.84
CA ILE A 86 -5.33 11.63 14.37
C ILE A 86 -6.51 11.73 13.40
N SER A 87 -7.53 12.51 13.74
CA SER A 87 -8.67 12.72 12.87
C SER A 87 -8.27 13.31 11.51
N ALA A 88 -7.43 14.34 11.50
CA ALA A 88 -6.97 14.99 10.26
C ALA A 88 -6.14 14.04 9.38
N ASN A 89 -5.32 13.21 9.99
CA ASN A 89 -4.59 12.16 9.29
C ASN A 89 -5.54 11.11 8.69
N ILE A 90 -6.57 10.67 9.43
CA ILE A 90 -7.61 9.78 8.88
C ILE A 90 -8.28 10.40 7.64
N ASP A 91 -8.58 11.71 7.66
CA ASP A 91 -9.15 12.39 6.48
C ASP A 91 -8.22 12.29 5.25
N ILE A 92 -6.89 12.36 5.46
CA ILE A 92 -5.90 12.16 4.38
C ILE A 92 -5.98 10.72 3.86
N LEU A 93 -6.00 9.71 4.72
CA LEU A 93 -6.07 8.30 4.30
C LEU A 93 -7.35 8.02 3.52
N VAL A 94 -8.50 8.43 4.05
CA VAL A 94 -9.84 8.21 3.46
C VAL A 94 -9.93 8.89 2.09
N LYS A 95 -9.54 10.16 2.00
CA LYS A 95 -9.59 10.94 0.75
C LYS A 95 -8.76 10.31 -0.37
N ASN A 96 -7.65 9.65 -0.03
CA ASN A 96 -6.75 9.02 -0.98
C ASN A 96 -6.95 7.50 -1.08
N GLY A 97 -7.99 6.94 -0.46
CA GLY A 97 -8.22 5.49 -0.39
C GLY A 97 -8.23 4.79 -1.75
N ARG A 98 -8.78 5.44 -2.79
CA ARG A 98 -8.73 4.94 -4.17
C ARG A 98 -7.29 4.76 -4.68
N GLN A 99 -6.40 5.70 -4.41
CA GLN A 99 -5.01 5.62 -4.87
C GLN A 99 -4.26 4.50 -4.14
N ILE A 100 -4.55 4.30 -2.85
CA ILE A 100 -3.99 3.19 -2.06
C ILE A 100 -4.45 1.85 -2.65
N ASN A 101 -5.74 1.71 -2.93
CA ASN A 101 -6.29 0.49 -3.53
C ASN A 101 -5.73 0.21 -4.92
N GLN A 102 -5.56 1.24 -5.75
CA GLN A 102 -4.97 1.04 -7.07
C GLN A 102 -3.50 0.60 -7.00
N LEU A 103 -2.73 1.14 -6.04
CA LEU A 103 -1.35 0.69 -5.81
C LEU A 103 -1.30 -0.76 -5.33
N TYR A 104 -2.30 -1.16 -4.53
CA TYR A 104 -2.49 -2.56 -4.15
C TYR A 104 -2.81 -3.44 -5.36
N ASP A 105 -3.78 -3.07 -6.19
CA ASP A 105 -4.19 -3.84 -7.37
C ASP A 105 -3.01 -4.01 -8.35
N LEU A 106 -2.22 -2.96 -8.55
CA LEU A 106 -0.99 -3.02 -9.34
C LEU A 106 0.01 -4.04 -8.79
N ARG A 107 0.21 -4.06 -7.46
CA ARG A 107 1.09 -5.03 -6.81
C ARG A 107 0.58 -6.46 -7.03
N ILE A 108 -0.72 -6.70 -6.87
CA ILE A 108 -1.32 -8.03 -7.10
C ILE A 108 -1.14 -8.46 -8.55
N ALA A 109 -1.53 -7.63 -9.52
CA ALA A 109 -1.35 -7.93 -10.93
C ALA A 109 0.11 -8.28 -11.26
N THR A 110 1.06 -7.50 -10.73
CA THR A 110 2.48 -7.76 -10.93
C THR A 110 2.92 -9.11 -10.32
N MET A 111 2.50 -9.41 -9.08
CA MET A 111 2.83 -10.65 -8.40
C MET A 111 2.24 -11.89 -9.09
N ASP A 112 1.06 -11.74 -9.68
CA ASP A 112 0.34 -12.83 -10.33
C ASP A 112 0.93 -13.16 -11.70
N VAL A 113 1.28 -12.16 -12.51
CA VAL A 113 1.66 -12.40 -13.92
C VAL A 113 3.17 -12.48 -14.19
N ILE A 114 4.02 -11.79 -13.41
CA ILE A 114 5.48 -11.79 -13.66
C ILE A 114 6.09 -13.20 -13.63
N PRO A 115 5.74 -14.11 -12.71
CA PRO A 115 6.27 -15.48 -12.75
C PRO A 115 5.94 -16.22 -14.05
N GLY A 116 4.74 -16.01 -14.61
CA GLY A 116 4.32 -16.56 -15.91
C GLY A 116 5.16 -16.01 -17.05
N ILE A 117 5.27 -14.68 -17.11
CA ILE A 117 6.13 -13.96 -18.07
C ILE A 117 7.58 -14.49 -18.03
N GLN A 118 8.16 -14.65 -16.83
CA GLN A 118 9.53 -15.15 -16.67
C GLN A 118 9.68 -16.58 -17.20
N ALA A 119 8.70 -17.46 -16.91
CA ALA A 119 8.72 -18.83 -17.40
C ALA A 119 8.64 -18.88 -18.93
N GLU A 120 7.74 -18.11 -19.54
CA GLU A 120 7.59 -18.04 -20.99
C GLU A 120 8.85 -17.49 -21.69
N TYR A 121 9.44 -16.42 -21.16
CA TYR A 121 10.71 -15.90 -21.72
C TYR A 121 11.84 -16.93 -21.60
N ASN A 122 11.95 -17.67 -20.49
CA ASN A 122 12.97 -18.71 -20.35
C ASN A 122 12.80 -19.81 -21.40
N LEU A 123 11.56 -20.28 -21.62
CA LEU A 123 11.26 -21.26 -22.67
C LEU A 123 11.58 -20.72 -24.07
N MET A 124 11.26 -19.44 -24.32
CA MET A 124 11.55 -18.77 -25.58
C MET A 124 13.07 -18.66 -25.81
N VAL A 125 13.84 -18.27 -24.81
CA VAL A 125 15.31 -18.19 -24.87
C VAL A 125 15.94 -19.54 -25.20
N ASP A 126 15.47 -20.61 -24.55
CA ASP A 126 15.93 -21.97 -24.80
C ASP A 126 15.63 -22.41 -26.23
N GLN A 127 14.43 -22.10 -26.74
CA GLN A 127 14.03 -22.42 -28.10
C GLN A 127 14.82 -21.60 -29.14
N MET A 128 14.99 -20.30 -28.93
CA MET A 128 15.81 -19.44 -29.78
C MET A 128 17.24 -19.96 -29.91
N ALA A 129 17.83 -20.44 -28.80
CA ALA A 129 19.17 -21.03 -28.81
C ALA A 129 19.22 -22.33 -29.64
N ARG A 130 18.21 -23.22 -29.50
CA ARG A 130 18.12 -24.46 -30.31
C ARG A 130 17.95 -24.18 -31.80
N ASP A 131 17.20 -23.13 -32.14
CA ASP A 131 16.93 -22.72 -33.51
C ASP A 131 18.06 -21.87 -34.12
N ASN A 132 19.20 -21.74 -33.43
CA ASN A 132 20.36 -20.96 -33.87
C ASN A 132 20.05 -19.50 -34.19
N TYR A 133 19.16 -18.86 -33.40
CA TYR A 133 18.97 -17.41 -33.48
C TYR A 133 20.29 -16.67 -33.21
N PRO A 134 20.48 -15.47 -33.78
CA PRO A 134 21.65 -14.65 -33.47
C PRO A 134 21.79 -14.44 -31.95
N SER A 135 23.01 -14.63 -31.43
CA SER A 135 23.27 -14.58 -29.99
C SER A 135 22.82 -13.26 -29.34
N THR A 136 22.92 -12.14 -30.07
CA THR A 136 22.42 -10.84 -29.62
C THR A 136 20.91 -10.84 -29.36
N GLN A 137 20.12 -11.52 -30.19
CA GLN A 137 18.67 -11.64 -30.01
C GLN A 137 18.33 -12.53 -28.82
N VAL A 138 19.07 -13.64 -28.64
CA VAL A 138 18.91 -14.53 -27.47
C VAL A 138 19.20 -13.78 -26.17
N VAL A 139 20.26 -12.97 -26.14
CA VAL A 139 20.60 -12.14 -24.96
C VAL A 139 19.53 -11.10 -24.68
N ILE A 140 19.00 -10.42 -25.70
CA ILE A 140 17.90 -9.46 -25.53
C ILE A 140 16.68 -10.12 -24.89
N ALA A 141 16.27 -11.30 -25.38
CA ALA A 141 15.17 -12.07 -24.78
C ALA A 141 15.48 -12.48 -23.34
N LYS A 142 16.71 -12.95 -23.06
CA LYS A 142 17.13 -13.30 -21.70
C LYS A 142 17.11 -12.09 -20.75
N ASN A 143 17.46 -10.91 -21.23
CA ASN A 143 17.42 -9.68 -20.43
C ASN A 143 16.00 -9.33 -19.96
N GLN A 144 14.97 -9.70 -20.71
CA GLN A 144 13.57 -9.47 -20.32
C GLN A 144 13.19 -10.24 -19.04
N VAL A 145 13.75 -11.44 -18.81
CA VAL A 145 13.55 -12.20 -17.55
C VAL A 145 14.05 -11.40 -16.34
N PHE A 146 15.21 -10.75 -16.48
CA PHE A 146 15.79 -9.93 -15.41
C PHE A 146 15.05 -8.61 -15.21
N ILE A 147 14.52 -8.01 -16.27
CA ILE A 147 13.70 -6.80 -16.16
C ILE A 147 12.37 -7.14 -15.50
N ALA A 148 11.70 -8.22 -15.89
CA ALA A 148 10.48 -8.71 -15.25
C ALA A 148 10.68 -8.94 -13.74
N GLU A 149 11.80 -9.55 -13.35
CA GLU A 149 12.17 -9.71 -11.95
C GLU A 149 12.34 -8.35 -11.22
N ARG A 150 12.95 -7.35 -11.87
CA ARG A 150 13.09 -6.01 -11.29
C ARG A 150 11.73 -5.30 -11.12
N ILE A 151 10.81 -5.47 -12.07
CA ILE A 151 9.43 -5.00 -11.98
C ILE A 151 8.75 -5.61 -10.73
N LEU A 152 8.88 -6.93 -10.52
CA LEU A 152 8.34 -7.59 -9.33
C LEU A 152 8.96 -7.07 -8.03
N ARG A 153 10.29 -6.92 -7.97
CA ARG A 153 10.95 -6.43 -6.75
C ARG A 153 10.59 -4.99 -6.42
N SER A 154 10.53 -4.13 -7.42
CA SER A 154 10.17 -2.72 -7.23
C SER A 154 8.70 -2.60 -6.83
N SER A 155 7.77 -3.35 -7.42
CA SER A 155 6.34 -3.35 -7.02
C SER A 155 6.13 -3.77 -5.56
N VAL A 156 6.88 -4.78 -5.08
CA VAL A 156 6.86 -5.19 -3.67
C VAL A 156 7.47 -4.11 -2.77
N SER A 157 8.52 -3.43 -3.23
CA SER A 157 9.26 -2.43 -2.44
C SER A 157 8.53 -1.08 -2.32
N MET A 158 7.61 -0.75 -3.23
CA MET A 158 6.81 0.49 -3.14
C MET A 158 5.94 0.57 -1.88
N MET A 159 5.43 -0.57 -1.42
CA MET A 159 4.47 -0.67 -0.31
C MET A 159 5.00 -1.56 0.81
N LYS A 160 6.25 -1.33 1.25
CA LYS A 160 6.72 -1.94 2.49
C LYS A 160 6.01 -1.29 3.68
N ASN A 161 5.71 -2.10 4.70
CA ASN A 161 4.92 -1.68 5.86
C ASN A 161 5.58 -0.53 6.65
N ASP A 162 6.89 -0.34 6.51
CA ASP A 162 7.71 0.62 7.25
C ASP A 162 8.33 1.73 6.38
N GLU A 163 8.22 1.64 5.05
CA GLU A 163 8.83 2.61 4.14
C GLU A 163 8.07 2.73 2.81
N PHE A 164 7.65 3.96 2.48
CA PHE A 164 7.21 4.29 1.14
C PHE A 164 8.38 4.79 0.29
N SER A 165 8.75 4.01 -0.74
CA SER A 165 9.92 4.29 -1.56
C SER A 165 9.54 4.97 -2.89
N ARG A 166 9.80 6.28 -2.97
CA ARG A 166 9.66 7.04 -4.23
C ARG A 166 10.54 6.47 -5.35
N SER A 167 11.77 6.09 -5.02
CA SER A 167 12.69 5.49 -5.98
C SER A 167 12.18 4.14 -6.50
N SER A 168 11.56 3.31 -5.65
CA SER A 168 10.96 2.05 -6.11
C SER A 168 9.82 2.28 -7.10
N MET A 169 9.04 3.36 -6.95
CA MET A 169 8.01 3.71 -7.93
C MET A 169 8.61 4.10 -9.28
N GLU A 170 9.67 4.90 -9.26
CA GLU A 170 10.39 5.34 -10.47
C GLU A 170 11.07 4.15 -11.17
N ASP A 171 11.71 3.27 -10.39
CA ASP A 171 12.36 2.05 -10.91
C ASP A 171 11.35 1.13 -11.60
N PHE A 172 10.17 0.94 -11.00
CA PHE A 172 9.10 0.16 -11.60
C PHE A 172 8.58 0.77 -12.91
N GLU A 173 8.29 2.08 -12.93
CA GLU A 173 7.82 2.76 -14.14
C GLU A 173 8.84 2.61 -15.27
N ALA A 174 10.13 2.84 -14.98
CA ALA A 174 11.21 2.74 -15.96
C ALA A 174 11.43 1.30 -16.45
N ASP A 175 11.37 0.31 -15.56
CA ASP A 175 11.53 -1.10 -15.92
C ASP A 175 10.33 -1.61 -16.72
N LEU A 176 9.11 -1.21 -16.37
CA LEU A 176 7.89 -1.57 -17.12
C LEU A 176 7.88 -0.94 -18.52
N GLU A 177 8.28 0.33 -18.64
CA GLU A 177 8.43 1.00 -19.94
C GLU A 177 9.48 0.29 -20.81
N THR A 178 10.65 -0.02 -20.23
CA THR A 178 11.73 -0.73 -20.94
C THR A 178 11.27 -2.12 -21.37
N PHE A 179 10.63 -2.87 -20.49
CA PHE A 179 10.12 -4.20 -20.79
C PHE A 179 9.14 -4.16 -21.96
N ASN A 180 8.13 -3.29 -21.90
CA ASN A 180 7.12 -3.16 -22.94
C ASN A 180 7.73 -2.70 -24.29
N ALA A 181 8.71 -1.80 -24.27
CA ALA A 181 9.40 -1.37 -25.48
C ALA A 181 10.14 -2.52 -26.19
N TYR A 182 10.84 -3.36 -25.44
CA TYR A 182 11.55 -4.52 -26.00
C TYR A 182 10.62 -5.64 -26.41
N LEU A 183 9.53 -5.90 -25.67
CA LEU A 183 8.49 -6.84 -26.06
C LEU A 183 7.86 -6.45 -27.41
N LYS A 184 7.47 -5.18 -27.55
CA LYS A 184 6.96 -4.64 -28.82
C LYS A 184 7.99 -4.76 -29.93
N ALA A 185 9.26 -4.45 -29.64
CA ALA A 185 10.35 -4.57 -30.60
C ALA A 185 10.58 -6.03 -31.05
N GLN A 186 10.38 -7.02 -30.18
CA GLN A 186 10.45 -8.44 -30.56
C GLN A 186 9.28 -8.85 -31.46
N LEU A 187 8.09 -8.28 -31.21
CA LEU A 187 6.89 -8.52 -32.03
C LEU A 187 6.96 -7.84 -33.41
N GLU A 188 7.53 -6.65 -33.51
CA GLU A 188 7.45 -5.78 -34.69
C GLU A 188 8.79 -5.57 -35.41
N GLY A 189 9.90 -5.75 -34.71
CA GLY A 189 11.24 -5.30 -35.10
C GLY A 189 11.49 -3.85 -34.69
N ASN A 190 12.70 -3.54 -34.26
CA ASN A 190 13.14 -2.17 -33.99
C ASN A 190 14.66 -2.04 -34.20
N ALA A 191 15.06 -1.28 -35.22
CA ALA A 191 16.47 -1.11 -35.57
C ALA A 191 17.26 -0.29 -34.53
N GLU A 192 16.61 0.69 -33.87
CA GLU A 192 17.25 1.53 -32.86
C GLU A 192 17.58 0.73 -31.60
N LEU A 193 16.72 -0.22 -31.23
CA LEU A 193 16.95 -1.15 -30.12
C LEU A 193 17.78 -2.39 -30.54
N GLY A 194 18.13 -2.52 -31.82
CA GLY A 194 18.86 -3.67 -32.36
C GLY A 194 18.05 -4.98 -32.28
N VAL A 195 16.72 -4.91 -32.28
CA VAL A 195 15.82 -6.05 -32.14
C VAL A 195 15.28 -6.45 -33.50
N ASN A 196 15.50 -7.70 -33.87
CA ASN A 196 14.90 -8.28 -35.06
C ASN A 196 13.50 -8.80 -34.73
N LYS A 197 12.57 -8.62 -35.67
CA LYS A 197 11.23 -9.19 -35.56
C LYS A 197 11.30 -10.71 -35.47
N ILE A 198 10.70 -11.27 -34.43
CA ILE A 198 10.53 -12.73 -34.30
C ILE A 198 9.36 -13.18 -35.18
N THR A 199 9.61 -14.12 -36.10
CA THR A 199 8.63 -14.59 -37.08
C THR A 199 8.20 -16.04 -36.87
N ALA A 200 8.98 -16.84 -36.14
CA ALA A 200 8.62 -18.21 -35.81
C ALA A 200 7.32 -18.25 -35.01
N LYS A 201 6.35 -19.05 -35.46
CA LYS A 201 4.98 -19.06 -34.92
C LYS A 201 4.96 -19.32 -33.41
N GLU A 202 5.67 -20.35 -32.95
CA GLU A 202 5.66 -20.75 -31.54
C GLU A 202 6.20 -19.64 -30.62
N LEU A 203 7.30 -18.99 -31.01
CA LEU A 203 7.87 -17.87 -30.25
C LEU A 203 6.93 -16.65 -30.27
N ARG A 204 6.24 -16.42 -31.40
CA ARG A 204 5.24 -15.35 -31.49
C ARG A 204 4.03 -15.59 -30.59
N ASP A 205 3.57 -16.83 -30.48
CA ASP A 205 2.46 -17.18 -29.60
C ASP A 205 2.84 -16.88 -28.14
N SER A 206 4.07 -17.20 -27.71
CA SER A 206 4.58 -16.81 -26.38
C SER A 206 4.67 -15.29 -26.21
N LEU A 207 5.19 -14.54 -27.19
CA LEU A 207 5.25 -13.08 -27.09
C LEU A 207 3.86 -12.43 -26.99
N LEU A 208 2.84 -13.00 -27.62
CA LEU A 208 1.46 -12.52 -27.52
C LEU A 208 0.84 -12.86 -26.16
N SER A 209 1.16 -14.02 -25.60
CA SER A 209 0.78 -14.39 -24.23
C SER A 209 1.41 -13.43 -23.21
N ILE A 210 2.72 -13.21 -23.32
CA ILE A 210 3.45 -12.22 -22.52
C ILE A 210 2.87 -10.82 -22.69
N GLN A 211 2.49 -10.42 -23.91
CA GLN A 211 1.86 -9.13 -24.17
C GLN A 211 0.54 -8.98 -23.43
N HIS A 212 -0.32 -10.00 -23.47
CA HIS A 212 -1.56 -10.00 -22.71
C HIS A 212 -1.31 -9.82 -21.21
N ASP A 213 -0.39 -10.60 -20.63
CA ASP A 213 -0.02 -10.49 -19.21
C ASP A 213 0.56 -9.11 -18.86
N THR A 214 1.34 -8.52 -19.77
CA THR A 214 1.90 -7.17 -19.62
C THR A 214 0.80 -6.11 -19.66
N GLU A 215 -0.22 -6.29 -20.50
CA GLU A 215 -1.38 -5.41 -20.56
C GLU A 215 -2.19 -5.43 -19.26
N GLU A 216 -2.26 -6.56 -18.55
CA GLU A 216 -2.88 -6.62 -17.21
C GLU A 216 -2.16 -5.71 -16.20
N ILE A 217 -0.82 -5.75 -16.17
CA ILE A 217 -0.01 -4.84 -15.35
C ILE A 217 -0.25 -3.39 -15.77
N LEU A 218 -0.19 -3.09 -17.07
CA LEU A 218 -0.34 -1.73 -17.59
C LEU A 218 -1.73 -1.15 -17.31
N ASN A 219 -2.78 -1.98 -17.34
CA ASN A 219 -4.14 -1.58 -17.00
C ASN A 219 -4.28 -1.29 -15.50
N ALA A 220 -3.66 -2.11 -14.64
CA ALA A 220 -3.58 -1.83 -13.21
C ALA A 220 -2.73 -0.58 -12.91
N SER A 221 -1.70 -0.33 -13.72
CA SER A 221 -0.81 0.83 -13.66
C SER A 221 -1.32 2.05 -14.43
N ALA A 222 -2.53 2.00 -15.01
CA ALA A 222 -3.13 3.15 -15.71
C ALA A 222 -3.33 4.36 -14.78
N VAL A 223 -3.19 4.12 -13.48
CA VAL A 223 -2.89 5.13 -12.49
C VAL A 223 -1.54 5.76 -12.78
N ASN A 224 -1.58 7.04 -13.13
CA ASN A 224 -0.37 7.83 -13.30
C ASN A 224 0.38 7.92 -11.94
N LEU A 225 1.24 6.94 -11.64
CA LEU A 225 1.95 6.81 -10.36
C LEU A 225 2.78 8.06 -10.12
N GLN A 226 3.42 8.59 -11.17
CA GLN A 226 4.07 9.89 -11.17
C GLN A 226 3.18 11.02 -10.61
N LYS A 227 1.93 11.17 -11.07
CA LYS A 227 0.99 12.18 -10.56
C LYS A 227 0.56 11.94 -9.12
N ASN A 228 0.54 10.68 -8.68
CA ASN A 228 0.05 10.30 -7.35
C ASN A 228 1.15 10.21 -6.29
N ARG A 229 2.43 10.24 -6.68
CA ARG A 229 3.60 10.08 -5.80
C ARG A 229 3.56 10.96 -4.55
N ASP A 230 3.25 12.25 -4.69
CA ASP A 230 3.20 13.16 -3.54
C ASP A 230 2.00 12.91 -2.63
N SER A 231 0.85 12.51 -3.19
CA SER A 231 -0.32 12.14 -2.39
C SER A 231 -0.10 10.84 -1.63
N LEU A 232 0.51 9.84 -2.26
CA LEU A 232 0.87 8.58 -1.62
C LEU A 232 1.92 8.76 -0.52
N MET A 233 2.91 9.64 -0.73
CA MET A 233 3.86 10.01 0.33
C MET A 233 3.13 10.67 1.52
N ARG A 234 2.18 11.57 1.26
CA ARG A 234 1.38 12.19 2.34
C ARG A 234 0.53 11.17 3.10
N VAL A 235 -0.06 10.21 2.39
CA VAL A 235 -0.79 9.09 3.00
C VAL A 235 0.11 8.28 3.93
N PHE A 236 1.33 7.95 3.47
CA PHE A 236 2.29 7.20 4.28
C PHE A 236 2.69 7.98 5.55
N LEU A 237 3.01 9.28 5.42
CA LEU A 237 3.36 10.11 6.57
C LEU A 237 2.19 10.23 7.56
N ALA A 238 0.97 10.42 7.08
CA ALA A 238 -0.23 10.46 7.91
C ALA A 238 -0.51 9.12 8.61
N SER A 239 -0.19 7.99 7.96
CA SER A 239 -0.28 6.65 8.56
C SER A 239 0.69 6.50 9.72
N GLN A 240 1.96 6.84 9.52
CA GLN A 240 2.99 6.77 10.57
C GLN A 240 2.66 7.67 11.75
N ASP A 241 2.19 8.89 11.46
CA ASP A 241 1.79 9.85 12.48
C ASP A 241 0.56 9.37 13.25
N ASN A 242 -0.42 8.75 12.59
CA ASN A 242 -1.56 8.10 13.26
C ASN A 242 -1.14 7.02 14.25
N ILE A 243 -0.21 6.15 13.86
CA ILE A 243 0.29 5.07 14.72
C ILE A 243 0.96 5.66 15.96
N SER A 244 1.88 6.61 15.77
CA SER A 244 2.60 7.27 16.87
C SER A 244 1.67 8.05 17.79
N LYS A 245 0.77 8.87 17.25
CA LYS A 245 -0.14 9.70 18.04
C LYS A 245 -1.18 8.89 18.79
N SER A 246 -1.59 7.75 18.24
CA SER A 246 -2.51 6.86 18.95
C SER A 246 -1.84 6.24 20.19
N GLU A 247 -0.55 5.90 20.11
CA GLU A 247 0.22 5.47 21.29
C GLU A 247 0.32 6.58 22.34
N ASP A 248 0.67 7.80 21.93
CA ASP A 248 0.71 8.97 22.81
C ASP A 248 -0.65 9.24 23.47
N LEU A 249 -1.73 9.19 22.69
CA LEU A 249 -3.10 9.34 23.15
C LEU A 249 -3.44 8.30 24.23
N PHE A 250 -3.11 7.02 24.01
CA PHE A 250 -3.32 5.96 24.99
C PHE A 250 -2.58 6.25 26.31
N ILE A 251 -1.33 6.68 26.23
CA ILE A 251 -0.51 7.02 27.41
C ILE A 251 -1.14 8.20 28.18
N ARG A 252 -1.56 9.26 27.48
CA ARG A 252 -2.16 10.45 28.12
C ARG A 252 -3.50 10.15 28.76
N ILE A 253 -4.36 9.34 28.14
CA ILE A 253 -5.63 8.93 28.75
C ILE A 253 -5.39 8.20 30.07
N ASN A 254 -4.42 7.27 30.12
CA ASN A 254 -4.07 6.60 31.36
C ASN A 254 -3.57 7.58 32.43
N ARG A 255 -2.78 8.60 32.07
CA ARG A 255 -2.33 9.63 33.02
C ARG A 255 -3.49 10.48 33.56
N LEU A 256 -4.40 10.90 32.70
CA LEU A 256 -5.57 11.68 33.08
C LEU A 256 -6.43 10.92 34.10
N GLU A 257 -6.67 9.62 33.87
CA GLU A 257 -7.40 8.77 34.81
C GLU A 257 -6.68 8.61 36.16
N THR A 258 -5.35 8.45 36.16
CA THR A 258 -4.59 8.33 37.42
C THR A 258 -4.54 9.64 38.21
N ASN A 259 -4.61 10.79 37.55
CA ASN A 259 -4.58 12.11 38.20
C ASN A 259 -5.97 12.57 38.67
N SER A 260 -7.03 11.94 38.17
CA SER A 260 -8.43 12.26 38.52
C SER A 260 -8.94 11.49 39.75
N HIS A 261 -8.06 10.70 40.40
CA HIS A 261 -8.30 9.92 41.62
C HIS A 261 -7.30 10.30 42.71
#